data_AF-A0A419GTL9-F1
#
_entry.id   AF-A0A419GTL9-F1
#
_cell.length_a   1.000
_cell.length_b   1.000
_cell.length_c   1.000
_cell.angle_alpha   90.00
_cell.angle_beta   90.00
_cell.angle_gamma   90.00
#
_symmetry.space_group_name_H-M   'P 1'
#
loop_
_entity.id
_entity.type
_entity.pdbx_description
1 polymer ?
#
loop_
_entity_poly.entity_id
_entity_poly.type
_entity_poly.pdbx_seq_one_letter_code
_entity_poly.pdbx_strand_id
1 'polypeptide(L)'
;MLREYRSRLKVVDDEPGKYYLNGAYSEEYGKERFFGAVIIQKNYVSYYLMPVYMFPELLDGVSPELRKRMQGKSCFNFAKVDEKLMGELKRLTQKSFARFEKEGGATRP
;
A
#
# COMPACT_ATOMS: atom_id res chain seq x y z
N MET A 1 9.45 -4.23 -0.09
CA MET A 1 8.05 -4.13 -0.51
C MET A 1 7.77 -2.78 -1.17
N LEU A 2 7.36 -1.70 -0.46
CA LEU A 2 6.99 -0.44 -1.15
C LEU A 2 8.12 0.19 -1.98
N ARG A 3 9.37 0.16 -1.48
CA ARG A 3 10.53 0.71 -2.21
C ARG A 3 10.73 0.12 -3.62
N GLU A 4 10.18 -1.06 -3.91
CA GLU A 4 10.25 -1.71 -5.23
C GLU A 4 9.52 -0.90 -6.32
N TYR A 5 8.58 -0.04 -5.94
CA TYR A 5 7.75 0.74 -6.87
C TYR A 5 8.21 2.19 -7.04
N ARG A 6 9.31 2.60 -6.41
CA ARG A 6 9.80 4.00 -6.40
C ARG A 6 10.16 4.57 -7.78
N SER A 7 10.37 3.71 -8.79
CA SER A 7 10.66 4.14 -10.17
C SER A 7 9.39 4.43 -10.97
N ARG A 8 8.23 3.96 -10.50
CA ARG A 8 6.92 4.09 -11.17
C ARG A 8 5.91 4.85 -10.32
N LEU A 9 6.33 5.31 -9.16
CA LEU A 9 5.59 6.07 -8.18
C LEU A 9 6.53 7.13 -7.60
N LYS A 10 5.96 8.26 -7.18
CA LYS A 10 6.69 9.35 -6.55
C LYS A 10 6.89 9.07 -5.06
N VAL A 11 8.15 9.14 -4.61
CA VAL A 11 8.47 9.16 -3.17
C VAL A 11 8.10 10.52 -2.61
N VAL A 12 7.17 10.53 -1.66
CA VAL A 12 6.70 11.76 -0.99
C VAL A 12 7.44 11.97 0.32
N ASP A 13 7.81 10.88 0.97
CA ASP A 13 8.50 10.87 2.26
C ASP A 13 9.41 9.64 2.34
N ASP A 14 10.63 9.82 2.82
CA ASP A 14 11.64 8.78 3.04
C ASP A 14 12.50 9.11 4.27
N GLU A 15 11.82 9.23 5.41
CA GLU A 15 12.45 9.44 6.71
C GLU A 15 12.63 8.12 7.48
N PRO A 16 13.55 8.06 8.46
CA PRO A 16 13.62 6.93 9.38
C PRO A 16 12.25 6.67 10.05
N GLY A 17 11.68 5.51 9.76
CA GLY A 17 10.38 5.08 10.31
C GLY A 17 9.15 5.56 9.53
N LYS A 18 9.32 6.26 8.41
CA LYS A 18 8.20 6.75 7.60
C LYS A 18 8.55 6.70 6.11
N TYR A 19 7.67 6.11 5.30
CA TYR A 19 7.89 6.01 3.86
C TYR A 19 6.57 6.13 3.11
N TYR A 20 6.47 7.05 2.15
CA TYR A 20 5.23 7.34 1.41
C TYR A 20 5.45 7.29 -0.09
N LEU A 21 4.48 6.70 -0.79
CA LEU A 21 4.41 6.68 -2.25
C LEU A 21 3.08 7.23 -2.74
N ASN A 22 3.19 8.16 -3.70
CA ASN A 22 2.08 8.64 -4.50
C ASN A 22 2.24 8.19 -5.96
N GLY A 23 1.11 8.03 -6.62
CA GLY A 23 0.99 7.84 -8.04
C GLY A 23 0.88 9.14 -8.82
N ALA A 24 0.40 9.03 -10.05
CA ALA A 24 0.12 10.17 -10.93
C ALA A 24 -0.88 11.15 -10.33
N TYR A 25 -0.75 12.41 -10.75
CA TYR A 25 -1.73 13.46 -10.47
C TYR A 25 -3.11 13.07 -11.04
N SER A 26 -4.14 13.23 -10.22
CA SER A 26 -5.53 13.12 -10.63
C SER A 26 -6.12 14.52 -10.76
N GLU A 27 -6.49 14.90 -12.00
CA GLU A 27 -7.22 16.14 -12.26
C GLU A 27 -8.57 16.16 -11.51
N GLU A 28 -9.25 15.02 -11.42
CA GLU A 28 -10.54 14.88 -10.71
C GLU A 28 -10.42 15.26 -9.23
N TYR A 29 -9.30 14.93 -8.58
CA TYR A 29 -9.09 15.16 -7.16
C TYR A 29 -8.19 16.35 -6.85
N GLY A 30 -7.63 17.01 -7.88
CA GLY A 30 -6.67 18.11 -7.73
C GLY A 30 -5.40 17.72 -6.96
N LYS A 31 -5.02 16.44 -6.95
CA LYS A 31 -3.85 15.94 -6.19
C LYS A 31 -3.33 14.61 -6.72
N GLU A 32 -2.10 14.31 -6.34
CA GLU A 32 -1.47 13.01 -6.59
C GLU A 32 -2.22 11.89 -5.86
N ARG A 33 -2.41 10.75 -6.55
CA ARG A 33 -3.14 9.61 -5.98
C ARG A 33 -2.26 8.87 -4.98
N PHE A 34 -2.66 8.87 -3.71
CA PHE A 34 -1.96 8.09 -2.70
C PHE A 34 -1.96 6.59 -3.05
N PHE A 35 -0.78 5.96 -3.04
CA PHE A 35 -0.65 4.53 -3.29
C PHE A 35 -0.48 3.76 -1.98
N GLY A 36 0.48 4.15 -1.16
CA GLY A 36 0.74 3.45 0.08
C GLY A 36 1.82 4.09 0.93
N ALA A 37 1.87 3.69 2.18
CA ALA A 37 2.84 4.17 3.14
C ALA A 37 3.20 3.09 4.17
N VAL A 38 4.37 3.25 4.78
CA VAL A 38 4.78 2.51 5.98
C VAL A 38 5.12 3.52 7.06
N ILE A 39 4.57 3.33 8.25
CA ILE A 39 4.84 4.18 9.42
C ILE A 39 5.13 3.28 10.61
N ILE A 40 6.28 3.49 11.25
CA ILE A 40 6.63 2.86 12.52
C ILE A 40 5.94 3.65 13.63
N GLN A 41 5.01 3.01 14.31
CA GLN A 41 4.38 3.53 15.52
C GLN A 41 5.10 2.99 16.76
N LYS A 42 4.75 3.51 17.94
CA LYS A 42 5.38 3.12 19.22
C LYS A 42 5.44 1.60 19.44
N ASN A 43 4.38 0.86 19.08
CA ASN A 43 4.24 -0.58 19.39
C ASN A 43 3.98 -1.46 18.16
N TYR A 44 3.84 -0.88 16.98
CA TYR A 44 3.49 -1.61 15.75
C TYR A 44 3.87 -0.82 14.52
N VAL A 45 3.92 -1.49 13.38
CA VAL A 45 4.09 -0.86 12.07
C VAL A 45 2.74 -0.81 11.37
N SER A 46 2.36 0.37 10.87
CA SER A 46 1.20 0.56 10.01
C SER A 46 1.63 0.51 8.55
N TYR A 47 0.98 -0.36 7.78
CA TYR A 47 1.14 -0.48 6.34
C TYR A 47 -0.14 -0.02 5.65
N TYR A 48 -0.09 1.11 4.97
CA TYR A 48 -1.19 1.67 4.21
C TYR A 48 -1.10 1.20 2.76
N LEU A 49 -2.19 0.64 2.25
CA LEU A 49 -2.29 0.18 0.86
C LEU A 49 -3.58 0.72 0.24
N MET A 50 -3.55 1.94 -0.27
CA MET A 50 -4.74 2.64 -0.75
C MET A 50 -5.53 1.92 -1.86
N PRO A 51 -4.90 1.18 -2.80
CA PRO A 51 -5.66 0.49 -3.84
C PRO A 51 -6.70 -0.49 -3.32
N VAL A 52 -6.53 -1.12 -2.14
CA VAL A 52 -7.55 -2.04 -1.60
C VAL A 52 -8.81 -1.31 -1.12
N TYR A 53 -8.70 -0.01 -0.82
CA TYR A 53 -9.87 0.82 -0.55
C TYR A 53 -10.60 1.19 -1.84
N MET A 54 -9.85 1.49 -2.90
CA MET A 54 -10.39 1.87 -4.22
C MET A 54 -10.99 0.68 -4.96
N PHE A 55 -10.40 -0.51 -4.76
CA PHE A 55 -10.75 -1.77 -5.42
C PHE A 55 -10.90 -2.86 -4.36
N PRO A 56 -12.04 -2.90 -3.64
CA PRO A 56 -12.26 -3.85 -2.54
C PRO A 56 -12.13 -5.32 -2.94
N GLU A 57 -12.36 -5.66 -4.21
CA GLU A 57 -12.19 -6.99 -4.79
C GLU A 57 -10.75 -7.52 -4.68
N LEU A 58 -9.76 -6.64 -4.47
CA LEU A 58 -8.37 -7.05 -4.22
C LEU A 58 -8.22 -7.83 -2.91
N LEU A 59 -9.19 -7.72 -1.99
CA LEU A 59 -9.22 -8.48 -0.74
C LEU A 59 -9.83 -9.87 -0.90
N ASP A 60 -10.38 -10.20 -2.07
CA ASP A 60 -10.93 -11.52 -2.33
C ASP A 60 -9.83 -12.58 -2.28
N GLY A 61 -10.02 -13.59 -1.43
CA GLY A 61 -9.04 -14.64 -1.19
C GLY A 61 -7.86 -14.24 -0.29
N VAL A 62 -7.87 -13.05 0.33
CA VAL A 62 -6.96 -12.73 1.43
C VAL A 62 -7.31 -13.60 2.64
N SER A 63 -6.29 -14.15 3.30
CA SER A 63 -6.43 -15.02 4.45
C SER A 63 -7.15 -14.30 5.61
N PRO A 64 -7.94 -15.02 6.42
CA PRO A 64 -8.51 -14.47 7.65
C PRO A 64 -7.43 -13.87 8.57
N GLU A 65 -6.23 -14.46 8.61
CA GLU A 65 -5.13 -13.99 9.44
C GLU A 65 -4.57 -12.64 8.98
N LEU A 66 -4.38 -12.42 7.67
CA LEU A 66 -3.97 -11.12 7.15
C LEU A 66 -5.11 -10.10 7.28
N ARG A 67 -6.36 -10.51 7.04
CA ARG A 67 -7.53 -9.64 7.19
C ARG A 67 -7.74 -9.19 8.63
N LYS A 68 -7.40 -10.02 9.62
CA LYS A 68 -7.39 -9.63 11.05
C LYS A 68 -6.36 -8.54 11.38
N ARG A 69 -5.32 -8.37 10.55
CA ARG A 69 -4.36 -7.25 10.70
C ARG A 69 -4.92 -5.93 10.15
N MET A 70 -5.97 -5.99 9.35
CA MET A 70 -6.55 -4.83 8.72
C MET A 70 -7.32 -3.98 9.74
N GLN A 71 -7.03 -2.68 9.76
CA GLN A 71 -7.76 -1.66 10.52
C GLN A 71 -8.39 -0.66 9.54
N GLY A 72 -9.68 -0.44 9.67
CA GLY A 72 -10.43 0.38 8.71
C GLY A 72 -10.47 -0.30 7.34
N LYS A 73 -10.20 0.47 6.27
CA LYS A 73 -10.43 0.01 4.88
C LYS A 73 -9.16 -0.18 4.03
N SER A 74 -7.97 0.16 4.54
CA SER A 74 -6.72 0.03 3.77
C SER A 74 -5.44 -0.05 4.61
N CYS A 75 -5.54 -0.02 5.95
CA CYS A 75 -4.38 -0.08 6.83
C CYS A 75 -4.22 -1.50 7.39
N PHE A 76 -2.98 -2.01 7.44
CA PHE A 76 -2.64 -3.29 8.06
C PHE A 76 -1.59 -3.05 9.15
N ASN A 77 -1.85 -3.51 10.37
CA ASN A 77 -0.97 -3.27 11.51
C ASN A 77 -0.27 -4.56 11.97
N PHE A 78 1.03 -4.45 12.21
CA PHE A 78 1.88 -5.56 12.64
C PHE A 78 2.70 -5.16 13.87
N ALA A 79 2.46 -5.81 15.00
CA ALA A 79 3.27 -5.65 16.21
C ALA A 79 4.57 -6.46 16.17
N LYS A 80 4.63 -7.49 15.31
CA LYS A 80 5.79 -8.35 15.09
C LYS A 80 5.85 -8.80 13.65
N VAL A 81 7.03 -9.15 13.18
CA VAL A 81 7.23 -9.77 11.86
C VAL A 81 6.62 -11.17 11.88
N ASP A 82 5.84 -11.48 10.86
CA ASP A 82 5.29 -12.79 10.57
C ASP A 82 5.53 -13.07 9.08
N GLU A 83 6.45 -13.97 8.77
CA GLU A 83 6.93 -14.17 7.41
C GLU A 83 5.83 -14.61 6.44
N LYS A 84 4.88 -15.43 6.93
CA LYS A 84 3.73 -15.88 6.13
C LYS A 84 2.86 -14.68 5.77
N LEU A 85 2.52 -13.84 6.75
CA LEU A 85 1.70 -12.65 6.52
C LEU A 85 2.42 -11.60 5.68
N MET A 86 3.73 -11.43 5.85
CA MET A 86 4.53 -10.51 5.02
C MET A 86 4.59 -10.97 3.57
N GLY A 87 4.76 -12.28 3.33
CA GLY A 87 4.71 -12.85 1.98
C GLY A 87 3.34 -12.64 1.32
N GLU A 88 2.26 -12.78 2.09
CA GLU A 88 0.91 -12.52 1.59
C GLU A 88 0.65 -11.04 1.32
N LEU A 89 1.05 -10.15 2.23
CA LEU A 89 0.95 -8.70 2.06
C LEU A 89 1.78 -8.23 0.85
N LYS A 90 2.93 -8.85 0.58
CA LYS A 90 3.73 -8.60 -0.63
C LYS A 90 2.94 -8.93 -1.90
N ARG A 91 2.31 -10.11 -1.96
CA ARG A 91 1.48 -10.52 -3.11
C ARG A 91 0.28 -9.60 -3.29
N LEU A 92 -0.39 -9.22 -2.19
CA LEU A 92 -1.48 -8.25 -2.22
C LEU A 92 -0.99 -6.91 -2.77
N THR A 93 0.15 -6.40 -2.30
CA THR A 93 0.76 -5.16 -2.79
C THR A 93 1.08 -5.21 -4.29
N GLN A 94 1.58 -6.34 -4.80
CA GLN A 94 1.84 -6.53 -6.23
C GLN A 94 0.54 -6.47 -7.06
N LYS A 95 -0.52 -7.16 -6.63
CA LYS A 95 -1.84 -7.10 -7.28
C LYS A 95 -2.41 -5.67 -7.22
N SER A 96 -2.29 -5.01 -6.07
CA SER A 96 -2.70 -3.63 -5.86
C SER A 96 -1.97 -2.67 -6.80
N PHE A 97 -0.65 -2.80 -6.97
CA PHE A 97 0.11 -1.99 -7.90
C PHE A 97 -0.33 -2.22 -9.35
N ALA A 98 -0.45 -3.48 -9.79
CA ALA A 98 -0.88 -3.79 -11.15
C ALA A 98 -2.28 -3.22 -11.47
N ARG A 99 -3.22 -3.33 -10.52
CA ARG A 99 -4.57 -2.75 -10.65
C ARG A 99 -4.51 -1.22 -10.69
N PHE A 100 -3.77 -0.62 -9.76
CA PHE A 100 -3.62 0.84 -9.65
C PHE A 100 -3.02 1.44 -10.92
N GLU A 101 -2.00 0.79 -11.48
CA GLU A 101 -1.37 1.16 -12.74
C GLU A 101 -2.33 1.05 -13.94
N LYS A 102 -3.10 -0.03 -14.04
CA LYS A 102 -4.08 -0.21 -15.10
C LYS A 102 -5.11 0.93 -15.14
N GLU A 103 -5.42 1.49 -13.97
CA GLU A 103 -6.32 2.65 -13.80
C GLU A 103 -5.57 4.00 -13.91
N GLY A 104 -4.38 3.98 -14.52
CA GLY A 104 -3.51 5.14 -14.75
C GLY A 104 -2.82 5.70 -13.51
N GLY A 105 -2.88 4.98 -12.38
CA GLY A 105 -2.38 5.43 -11.09
C GLY A 105 -0.86 5.55 -11.01
N ALA A 106 -0.10 4.80 -11.80
CA ALA A 106 1.35 4.92 -11.84
C ALA A 106 1.79 6.22 -12.54
N THR A 107 2.95 6.76 -12.16
CA THR A 107 3.57 7.85 -12.94
C THR A 107 3.99 7.28 -14.29
N ARG A 108 3.64 7.96 -15.40
CA ARG A 108 4.10 7.53 -16.74
C ARG A 108 5.65 7.49 -16.74
N PRO A 109 6.27 6.48 -17.37
CA PRO A 109 7.72 6.45 -17.55
C PRO A 109 8.19 7.63 -18.42
#